data_AF-A0A8S8XTH9-F1
#
_entry.id   AF-A0A8S8XTH9-F1
#
_cell.length_a   1.000
_cell.length_b   1.000
_cell.length_c   1.000
_cell.angle_alpha   90.00
_cell.angle_beta   90.00
_cell.angle_gamma   90.00
#
_symmetry.space_group_name_H-M   'P 1'
#
loop_
_entity.id
_entity.type
_entity.pdbx_description
1 polymer ?
#
loop_
_entity_poly.entity_id
_entity_poly.type
_entity_poly.pdbx_seq_one_letter_code
_entity_poly.pdbx_strand_id
1 'polypeptide(L)'
;MTANVLPDQTMTGTCDVEAAIPSDYSFIIYDPAGQEITRYRGNTHSNDDDCEIYIQNMEKGNLYQVVIISENVVQEATFKLTMDYYDGIPENMNNKSQWIGPEVESWWSITKANNFLEFLWFWFLHNVLACFILLG
;
A
#
# COMPACT_ATOMS: atom_id res chain seq x y z
N MET A 1 -22.54 -7.72 -18.98
CA MET A 1 -21.66 -6.61 -18.58
C MET A 1 -21.42 -6.76 -17.09
N THR A 2 -20.38 -7.49 -16.70
CA THR A 2 -19.99 -7.56 -15.28
C THR A 2 -19.29 -6.25 -14.97
N ALA A 3 -19.92 -5.41 -14.14
CA ALA A 3 -19.30 -4.19 -13.67
C ALA A 3 -17.94 -4.55 -13.07
N ASN A 4 -16.89 -3.86 -13.51
CA ASN A 4 -15.57 -3.96 -12.90
C ASN A 4 -15.66 -3.23 -11.55
N VAL A 5 -16.15 -3.93 -10.53
CA VAL A 5 -16.27 -3.38 -9.17
C VAL A 5 -14.86 -3.35 -8.60
N LEU A 6 -14.27 -2.16 -8.53
CA LEU A 6 -13.03 -1.94 -7.80
C LEU A 6 -13.33 -2.11 -6.31
N PRO A 7 -12.43 -2.73 -5.53
CA PRO A 7 -12.58 -2.78 -4.08
C PRO A 7 -12.41 -1.37 -3.50
N ASP A 8 -13.08 -1.13 -2.36
CA ASP A 8 -12.99 0.15 -1.65
C ASP A 8 -11.56 0.42 -1.18
N GLN A 9 -11.12 1.67 -1.32
CA GLN A 9 -9.78 2.15 -0.92
C GLN A 9 -9.92 3.09 0.27
N THR A 10 -10.22 2.50 1.42
CA THR A 10 -10.56 3.28 2.61
C THR A 10 -9.33 3.88 3.26
N MET A 11 -9.50 5.04 3.88
CA MET A 11 -8.52 5.64 4.76
C MET A 11 -9.19 6.07 6.06
N THR A 12 -8.62 5.64 7.18
CA THR A 12 -9.00 6.08 8.51
C THR A 12 -7.84 6.83 9.15
N GLY A 13 -8.12 8.00 9.69
CA GLY A 13 -7.17 8.78 10.48
C GLY A 13 -7.70 8.98 11.89
N THR A 14 -6.87 8.71 12.90
CA THR A 14 -7.15 9.09 14.28
C THR A 14 -6.11 10.05 14.79
N CYS A 15 -6.47 10.92 15.73
CA CYS A 15 -5.53 11.83 16.35
C CYS A 15 -5.73 11.94 17.85
N ASP A 16 -4.71 12.42 18.53
CA ASP A 16 -4.74 12.79 19.94
C ASP A 16 -3.88 14.04 20.12
N VAL A 17 -4.46 15.09 20.71
CA VAL A 17 -3.84 16.41 20.78
C VAL A 17 -3.93 16.91 22.22
N GLU A 18 -2.76 17.14 22.82
CA GLU A 18 -2.66 17.63 24.19
C GLU A 18 -2.17 19.08 24.21
N ALA A 19 -2.82 19.91 25.02
CA ALA A 19 -2.42 21.29 25.28
C ALA A 19 -2.44 21.57 26.79
N ALA A 20 -1.78 22.64 27.25
CA ALA A 20 -1.74 22.99 28.68
C ALA A 20 -3.05 23.63 29.18
N ILE A 21 -3.83 24.18 28.26
CA ILE A 21 -5.14 24.79 28.48
C ILE A 21 -6.12 24.25 27.43
N PRO A 22 -7.44 24.27 27.71
CA PRO A 22 -8.44 23.90 26.72
C PRO A 22 -8.24 24.67 25.42
N SER A 23 -8.11 23.95 24.32
CA SER A 23 -7.80 24.52 23.02
C SER A 23 -8.58 23.82 21.94
N ASP A 24 -9.26 24.61 21.12
CA ASP A 24 -9.86 24.10 19.89
C ASP A 24 -8.75 23.75 18.91
N TYR A 25 -8.92 22.61 18.22
CA TYR A 25 -8.00 22.17 17.20
C TYR A 25 -8.73 21.56 16.00
N SER A 26 -8.00 21.41 14.91
CA SER A 26 -8.44 20.76 13.69
C SER A 26 -7.42 19.73 13.22
N PHE A 27 -7.91 18.57 12.83
CA PHE A 27 -7.16 17.55 12.10
C PHE A 27 -7.67 17.53 10.66
N ILE A 28 -6.79 17.76 9.70
CA ILE A 28 -7.17 18.08 8.31
C ILE A 28 -6.37 17.22 7.36
N ILE A 29 -7.03 16.70 6.33
CA ILE A 29 -6.39 16.00 5.21
C ILE A 29 -6.57 16.84 3.94
N TYR A 30 -5.46 17.14 3.28
CA TYR A 30 -5.45 17.80 1.99
C TYR A 30 -5.00 16.85 0.89
N ASP A 31 -5.56 17.04 -0.30
CA ASP A 31 -5.16 16.35 -1.50
C ASP A 31 -3.82 16.91 -2.06
N PRO A 32 -3.26 16.26 -3.09
CA PRO A 32 -2.03 16.74 -3.74
C PRO A 32 -2.13 18.14 -4.38
N ALA A 33 -3.33 18.62 -4.69
CA ALA A 33 -3.57 19.96 -5.20
C ALA A 33 -3.68 21.02 -4.08
N GLY A 34 -3.66 20.60 -2.80
CA GLY A 34 -3.84 21.45 -1.63
C GLY A 34 -5.31 21.75 -1.32
N GLN A 35 -6.25 21.01 -1.90
CA GLN A 35 -7.67 21.09 -1.56
C GLN A 35 -7.97 20.26 -0.31
N GLU A 36 -8.71 20.84 0.64
CA GLU A 36 -9.17 20.13 1.83
C GLU A 36 -10.15 19.03 1.41
N ILE A 37 -9.80 17.79 1.73
CA ILE A 37 -10.68 16.63 1.50
C ILE A 37 -11.68 16.53 2.64
N THR A 38 -11.18 16.63 3.87
CA THR A 38 -11.97 16.48 5.08
C THR A 38 -11.25 17.05 6.30
N ARG A 39 -12.03 17.28 7.36
CA ARG A 39 -11.57 17.87 8.62
C ARG A 39 -12.39 17.36 9.79
N TYR A 40 -11.68 17.04 10.85
CA TYR A 40 -12.22 16.89 12.19
C TYR A 40 -11.94 18.15 13.02
N ARG A 41 -12.84 18.52 13.93
CA ARG A 41 -12.69 19.61 14.90
C ARG A 41 -12.97 19.09 16.29
N GLY A 42 -12.02 19.31 17.20
CA GLY A 42 -12.09 18.84 18.58
C GLY A 42 -11.59 19.87 19.57
N ASN A 43 -11.56 19.50 20.85
CA ASN A 43 -11.03 20.31 21.93
C ASN A 43 -10.22 19.43 22.88
N THR A 44 -8.96 19.82 23.13
CA THR A 44 -7.97 19.01 23.85
C THR A 44 -8.34 18.60 25.28
N HIS A 45 -9.35 19.22 25.89
CA HIS A 45 -9.82 18.92 27.26
C HIS A 45 -11.26 18.39 27.29
N SER A 46 -11.83 18.06 26.14
CA SER A 46 -13.14 17.44 26.06
C SER A 46 -13.02 15.93 26.29
N ASN A 47 -13.86 15.38 27.18
CA ASN A 47 -13.90 13.93 27.43
C ASN A 47 -14.60 13.15 26.30
N ASP A 48 -15.31 13.84 25.41
CA ASP A 48 -16.08 13.26 24.30
C ASP A 48 -15.40 13.51 22.95
N ASP A 49 -14.10 13.81 22.95
CA ASP A 49 -13.33 14.07 21.73
C ASP A 49 -12.71 12.77 21.20
N ASP A 50 -13.42 12.11 20.29
CA ASP A 50 -12.94 10.93 19.56
C ASP A 50 -12.50 11.38 18.16
N CYS A 51 -11.26 11.90 18.08
CA CYS A 51 -10.72 12.40 16.82
C CYS A 51 -10.54 11.27 15.81
N GLU A 52 -11.54 11.13 14.94
CA GLU A 52 -11.57 10.16 13.86
C GLU A 52 -12.05 10.79 12.55
N ILE A 53 -11.37 10.44 11.47
CA ILE A 53 -11.73 10.77 10.09
C ILE A 53 -11.78 9.49 9.29
N TYR A 54 -12.85 9.32 8.52
CA TYR A 54 -13.02 8.22 7.60
C TYR A 54 -13.26 8.73 6.17
N ILE A 55 -12.53 8.16 5.21
CA ILE A 55 -12.68 8.39 3.79
C ILE A 55 -12.87 7.03 3.11
N GLN A 56 -14.02 6.82 2.46
CA GLN A 56 -14.33 5.52 1.86
C GLN A 56 -13.42 5.18 0.66
N ASN A 57 -13.13 6.17 -0.19
CA ASN A 57 -12.37 5.96 -1.41
C ASN A 57 -11.38 7.11 -1.61
N MET A 58 -10.11 6.83 -1.32
CA MET A 58 -9.02 7.74 -1.63
C MET A 58 -8.66 7.67 -3.10
N GLU A 59 -8.51 8.82 -3.75
CA GLU A 59 -7.99 8.85 -5.12
C GLU A 59 -6.50 8.52 -5.15
N LYS A 60 -6.03 7.99 -6.28
CA LYS A 60 -4.58 7.84 -6.48
C LYS A 60 -3.93 9.22 -6.51
N GLY A 61 -2.87 9.40 -5.73
CA GLY A 61 -2.18 10.67 -5.64
C GLY A 61 -0.82 10.51 -4.98
N ASN A 62 0.03 11.51 -5.17
CA ASN A 62 1.31 11.61 -4.47
C ASN A 62 1.24 12.81 -3.54
N LEU A 63 1.75 12.68 -2.31
CA LEU A 63 1.87 13.79 -1.35
C LEU A 63 0.53 14.33 -0.82
N TYR A 64 -0.30 13.45 -0.28
CA TYR A 64 -1.35 13.88 0.64
C TYR A 64 -0.75 14.55 1.87
N GLN A 65 -1.42 15.58 2.40
CA GLN A 65 -0.94 16.33 3.54
C GLN A 65 -1.85 16.12 4.74
N VAL A 66 -1.23 15.94 5.89
CA VAL A 66 -1.90 15.79 7.17
C VAL A 66 -1.50 16.97 8.04
N VAL A 67 -2.48 17.74 8.48
CA VAL A 67 -2.24 18.99 9.20
C VAL A 67 -3.05 19.00 10.49
N ILE A 68 -2.37 19.27 11.61
CA ILE A 68 -2.99 19.55 12.90
C ILE A 68 -2.77 21.03 13.21
N ILE A 69 -3.85 21.77 13.44
CA ILE A 69 -3.81 23.19 13.80
C ILE A 69 -4.56 23.36 15.10
N SER A 70 -3.96 24.05 16.07
CA SER A 70 -4.54 24.35 17.38
C SER A 70 -4.52 25.85 17.62
N GLU A 71 -5.52 26.39 18.32
CA GLU A 71 -5.56 27.81 18.72
C GLU A 71 -4.47 28.17 19.73
N ASN A 72 -4.10 27.22 20.58
CA ASN A 72 -3.06 27.39 21.60
C ASN A 72 -1.87 26.46 21.38
N VAL A 73 -0.79 26.70 22.13
CA VAL A 73 0.43 25.90 22.10
C VAL A 73 0.12 24.45 22.48
N VAL A 74 0.40 23.56 21.55
CA VAL A 74 0.30 22.11 21.70
C VAL A 74 1.54 21.60 22.42
N GLN A 75 1.35 20.73 23.39
CA GLN A 75 2.43 20.03 24.07
C GLN A 75 2.81 18.76 23.31
N GLU A 76 1.79 17.99 22.91
CA GLU A 76 1.94 16.75 22.15
C GLU A 76 0.81 16.63 21.11
N ALA A 77 1.15 16.12 19.93
CA ALA A 77 0.18 15.78 18.91
C ALA A 77 0.59 14.45 18.28
N THR A 78 -0.25 13.44 18.48
CA THR A 78 -0.09 12.10 17.92
C THR A 78 -1.16 11.87 16.87
N PHE A 79 -0.81 11.18 15.79
CA PHE A 79 -1.77 10.78 14.77
C PHE A 79 -1.44 9.39 14.25
N LYS A 80 -2.47 8.69 13.80
CA LYS A 80 -2.36 7.42 13.12
C LYS A 80 -3.19 7.45 11.85
N LEU A 81 -2.60 7.01 10.75
CA LEU A 81 -3.27 6.86 9.47
C LEU A 81 -3.21 5.39 9.09
N THR A 82 -4.36 4.84 8.71
CA THR A 82 -4.49 3.50 8.14
C THR A 82 -5.13 3.66 6.78
N MET A 83 -4.53 3.11 5.74
CA MET A 83 -5.02 3.22 4.37
C MET A 83 -4.96 1.87 3.68
N ASP A 84 -6.07 1.49 3.08
CA ASP A 84 -6.17 0.35 2.19
C ASP A 84 -5.97 0.83 0.75
N TYR A 85 -5.16 0.11 -0.01
CA TYR A 85 -4.90 0.42 -1.40
C TYR A 85 -4.99 -0.84 -2.26
N TYR A 86 -5.68 -0.73 -3.38
CA TYR A 86 -5.78 -1.80 -4.36
C TYR A 86 -4.65 -1.68 -5.39
N ASP A 87 -3.78 -2.69 -5.44
CA ASP A 87 -2.63 -2.74 -6.35
C ASP A 87 -2.95 -3.22 -7.77
N GLY A 88 -4.23 -3.47 -8.07
CA GLY A 88 -4.67 -3.98 -9.36
C GLY A 88 -4.57 -5.50 -9.51
N ILE A 89 -4.16 -6.23 -8.47
CA ILE A 89 -4.04 -7.68 -8.49
C ILE A 89 -5.28 -8.28 -7.80
N PRO A 90 -6.11 -9.07 -8.50
CA PRO A 90 -7.26 -9.75 -7.92
C PRO A 90 -6.88 -10.67 -6.75
N GLU A 91 -7.78 -10.85 -5.78
CA GLU A 91 -7.53 -11.67 -4.58
C GLU A 91 -7.21 -13.14 -4.88
N ASN A 92 -7.66 -13.66 -6.04
CA ASN A 92 -7.36 -15.01 -6.50
C ASN A 92 -6.05 -15.11 -7.29
N MET A 93 -5.28 -14.04 -7.37
CA MET A 93 -3.96 -14.01 -7.97
C MET A 93 -2.89 -13.84 -6.89
N ASN A 94 -1.84 -14.65 -6.99
CA ASN A 94 -0.62 -14.48 -6.21
C ASN A 94 -0.01 -13.11 -6.55
N ASN A 95 0.09 -12.21 -5.57
CA ASN A 95 0.63 -10.85 -5.71
C ASN A 95 2.08 -10.87 -6.20
N LYS A 96 2.25 -10.98 -7.53
CA LYS A 96 3.55 -11.15 -8.18
C LYS A 96 4.44 -12.08 -7.38
N SER A 97 4.23 -13.40 -7.46
CA SER A 97 5.40 -14.27 -7.36
C SER A 97 6.30 -13.91 -8.54
N GLN A 98 7.14 -12.88 -8.35
CA GLN A 98 8.37 -12.76 -9.08
C GLN A 98 9.09 -14.08 -8.80
N TRP A 99 8.98 -15.00 -9.75
CA TRP A 99 9.74 -16.22 -9.70
C TRP A 99 11.19 -15.80 -9.95
N ILE A 100 11.98 -15.75 -8.87
CA ILE A 100 13.43 -15.62 -8.96
C ILE A 100 13.94 -16.99 -9.36
N GLY A 101 14.19 -17.16 -10.66
CA GLY A 101 14.70 -18.41 -11.20
C GLY A 101 16.08 -18.79 -10.67
N PRO A 102 16.42 -20.09 -10.64
CA PRO A 102 17.77 -20.53 -10.34
C PRO A 102 18.74 -19.93 -11.36
N GLU A 103 19.85 -19.41 -10.88
CA GLU A 103 20.94 -18.94 -11.72
C GLU A 103 21.77 -20.16 -12.12
N VAL A 104 21.75 -20.50 -13.41
CA VAL A 104 22.56 -21.60 -13.93
C VAL A 104 23.85 -20.99 -14.47
N GLU A 105 24.94 -21.20 -13.73
CA GLU A 105 26.28 -20.87 -14.17
C GLU A 105 26.81 -22.04 -15.03
N SER A 106 26.95 -21.83 -16.34
CA SER A 106 27.73 -22.72 -17.18
C SER A 106 29.05 -22.04 -17.54
N TRP A 107 30.08 -22.84 -17.82
CA TRP A 107 31.43 -22.40 -18.20
C TRP A 107 31.49 -21.34 -19.33
N TRP A 108 30.44 -21.19 -20.13
CA TRP A 108 30.34 -20.24 -21.25
C TRP A 108 29.31 -19.12 -21.07
N SER A 109 28.41 -19.17 -20.07
CA SER A 109 27.46 -18.08 -19.81
C SER A 109 26.68 -18.25 -18.51
N ILE A 110 26.28 -17.14 -17.90
CA ILE A 110 25.26 -17.10 -16.86
C ILE A 110 23.91 -16.87 -17.55
N THR A 111 23.01 -17.85 -17.49
CA THR A 111 21.65 -17.75 -18.07
C THR A 111 20.64 -17.67 -16.94
N LYS A 112 19.90 -16.56 -16.88
CA LYS A 112 18.79 -16.37 -15.95
C LYS A 112 17.48 -16.64 -16.70
N ALA A 113 16.72 -17.64 -16.27
CA ALA A 113 15.36 -17.82 -16.76
C ALA A 113 14.50 -16.69 -16.20
N ASN A 114 13.84 -15.91 -17.08
CA ASN A 114 13.12 -14.70 -16.69
C ASN A 114 11.68 -14.99 -16.24
N ASN A 115 11.15 -16.19 -16.54
CA ASN A 115 9.85 -16.64 -16.05
C ASN A 115 9.82 -18.17 -15.82
N PHE A 116 8.87 -18.61 -14.99
CA PHE A 116 8.71 -20.00 -14.56
C PHE A 116 8.44 -20.98 -15.71
N LEU A 117 7.67 -20.53 -16.72
CA LEU A 117 7.31 -21.38 -17.86
C LEU A 117 8.53 -21.69 -18.72
N GLU A 118 9.35 -20.70 -19.06
CA GLU A 118 10.61 -20.91 -19.79
C GLU A 118 11.52 -21.92 -19.09
N PHE A 119 11.66 -21.84 -17.76
CA PHE A 119 12.44 -22.81 -16.99
C PHE A 119 11.92 -24.24 -17.11
N LEU A 120 10.60 -24.44 -16.99
CA LEU A 120 9.99 -25.77 -17.15
C LEU A 120 10.20 -26.31 -18.57
N TRP A 121 10.08 -25.47 -19.60
CA TRP A 121 10.33 -25.87 -20.98
C TRP A 121 11.80 -26.29 -21.19
N PHE A 122 12.76 -25.51 -20.71
CA PHE A 122 14.18 -25.85 -20.80
C PHE A 122 14.54 -27.11 -20.03
N TRP A 123 14.02 -27.27 -18.81
CA TRP A 123 14.27 -28.45 -17.99
C TRP A 123 13.69 -29.72 -18.63
N PHE A 124 12.46 -29.65 -19.15
CA PHE A 124 11.83 -30.76 -19.87
C PHE A 124 12.65 -31.13 -21.11
N LEU A 125 13.02 -30.15 -21.95
CA LEU A 125 13.82 -30.41 -23.15
C LEU A 125 15.19 -31.01 -22.81
N HIS A 126 15.89 -30.47 -21.82
CA HIS A 126 17.20 -30.99 -21.42
C HIS A 126 17.13 -32.46 -20.97
N ASN A 127 16.17 -32.80 -20.09
CA ASN A 127 16.05 -34.15 -19.57
C ASN A 127 15.53 -35.16 -20.60
N VAL A 128 14.59 -34.75 -21.46
CA VAL A 128 14.09 -35.62 -22.54
C VAL A 128 15.16 -35.85 -23.60
N LEU A 129 15.90 -34.81 -24.01
CA LEU A 129 16.98 -34.95 -24.98
C LEU A 129 18.13 -35.81 -24.42
N ALA A 130 18.47 -35.66 -23.13
CA ALA A 130 19.46 -36.50 -22.46
C ALA A 130 19.03 -37.98 -22.44
N CYS A 131 17.73 -38.26 -22.28
CA CYS A 131 17.20 -39.62 -22.31
C CYS A 131 17.36 -40.28 -23.69
N PHE A 132 17.17 -39.53 -24.78
CA PHE A 132 17.39 -40.05 -26.15
C PHE A 132 18.87 -40.27 -26.49
N ILE A 133 19.79 -39.51 -25.89
CA ILE A 133 21.24 -39.64 -26.13
C ILE A 133 21.84 -40.81 -25.31
N LEU A 134 21.27 -41.14 -24.16
CA LEU A 134 21.76 -42.22 -23.28
C LEU A 134 21.15 -43.61 -23.58
N LEU A 135 20.06 -43.67 -24.35
CA LEU A 135 19.36 -44.90 -24.75
C LEU A 135 19.52 -45.25 -26.24
N GLY A 136 20.31 -44.47 -26.99
CA GLY A 136 20.64 -44.68 -28.41
C GLY A 136 22.06 -45.16 -28.62
#